data_AF-A0A229H9W6-F1
#
_entry.id   AF-A0A229H9W6-F1
#
_cell.length_a   1.000
_cell.length_b   1.000
_cell.length_c   1.000
_cell.angle_alpha   90.00
_cell.angle_beta   90.00
_cell.angle_gamma   90.00
#
_symmetry.space_group_name_H-M   'P 1'
#
loop_
_entity.id
_entity.type
_entity.pdbx_description
1 polymer ?
#
loop_
_entity_poly.entity_id
_entity_poly.type
_entity_poly.pdbx_seq_one_letter_code
_entity_poly.pdbx_strand_id
1 'polypeptide(L)'
;MLSSRLCRWIKGIVVSAAAAHATYWVWESASEWESEAQQANPDGGIGAGFIEGALASFAWLTLVPVLLWAGMRLLRERDNYLLVTMGSATWIFLGTQVAEGGASRVETELFLVAFALLGGFLSLFHPSSPEG
;
A
#
# COMPACT_ATOMS: atom_id res chain seq x y z
N MET A 1 -31.33 2.56 4.03
CA MET A 1 -30.48 2.95 2.88
C MET A 1 -29.24 3.62 3.45
N LEU A 2 -28.04 3.05 3.26
CA LEU A 2 -26.82 3.77 3.63
C LEU A 2 -26.72 5.04 2.78
N SER A 3 -26.32 6.16 3.39
CA SER A 3 -25.95 7.35 2.64
C SER A 3 -24.86 7.00 1.61
N SER A 4 -24.94 7.54 0.39
CA SER A 4 -23.97 7.29 -0.68
C SER A 4 -22.52 7.55 -0.22
N ARG A 5 -22.34 8.58 0.63
CA ARG A 5 -21.04 8.90 1.25
C ARG A 5 -20.56 7.82 2.21
N LEU A 6 -21.45 7.25 3.03
CA LEU A 6 -21.08 6.20 3.97
C LEU A 6 -20.73 4.89 3.23
N CYS A 7 -21.47 4.55 2.17
CA CYS A 7 -21.14 3.40 1.34
C CYS A 7 -19.75 3.55 0.70
N ARG A 8 -19.45 4.74 0.15
CA ARG A 8 -18.14 5.04 -0.45
C ARG A 8 -17.00 5.04 0.56
N TRP A 9 -17.22 5.60 1.75
CA TRP A 9 -16.25 5.58 2.84
C TRP A 9 -15.86 4.14 3.24
N ILE A 10 -16.85 3.26 3.40
CA ILE A 10 -16.62 1.84 3.71
C ILE A 10 -15.82 1.16 2.59
N LYS A 11 -16.16 1.41 1.32
CA LYS A 11 -15.39 0.89 0.18
C LYS A 11 -13.93 1.34 0.22
N GLY A 12 -13.69 2.62 0.51
CA GLY A 12 -12.35 3.18 0.65
C GLY A 12 -11.55 2.49 1.76
N ILE A 13 -12.15 2.25 2.93
CA ILE A 13 -11.52 1.50 4.03
C ILE A 13 -11.16 0.09 3.58
N VAL A 14 -12.11 -0.64 3.02
CA VAL A 14 -11.92 -2.05 2.62
C VAL A 14 -10.82 -2.17 1.57
N VAL A 15 -10.85 -1.33 0.52
CA VAL A 15 -9.83 -1.35 -0.54
C VAL A 15 -8.45 -0.98 0.03
N SER A 16 -8.37 0.02 0.91
CA SER A 16 -7.10 0.47 1.46
C SER A 16 -6.51 -0.56 2.43
N ALA A 17 -7.34 -1.19 3.26
CA ALA A 17 -6.92 -2.28 4.14
C ALA A 17 -6.40 -3.47 3.33
N ALA A 18 -7.14 -3.89 2.29
CA ALA A 18 -6.74 -5.00 1.43
C ALA A 18 -5.44 -4.69 0.67
N ALA A 19 -5.32 -3.48 0.12
CA ALA A 19 -4.12 -3.03 -0.58
C ALA A 19 -2.89 -3.03 0.34
N ALA A 20 -3.03 -2.51 1.55
CA ALA A 20 -1.95 -2.43 2.51
C ALA A 20 -1.49 -3.81 2.98
N HIS A 21 -2.42 -4.72 3.33
CA HIS A 21 -2.08 -6.08 3.74
C HIS A 21 -1.46 -6.89 2.60
N ALA A 22 -2.01 -6.81 1.39
CA ALA A 22 -1.45 -7.50 0.24
C ALA A 22 -0.02 -7.03 -0.05
N THR A 23 0.24 -5.73 0.05
CA THR A 23 1.58 -5.19 -0.18
C THR A 23 2.54 -5.56 0.94
N TYR A 24 2.07 -5.55 2.19
CA TYR A 24 2.84 -6.02 3.35
C TYR A 24 3.26 -7.48 3.20
N TRP A 25 2.35 -8.38 2.81
CA TRP A 25 2.67 -9.79 2.57
C TRP A 25 3.67 -9.99 1.43
N VAL A 26 3.50 -9.26 0.32
CA VAL A 26 4.43 -9.34 -0.81
C VAL A 26 5.85 -8.93 -0.39
N TRP A 27 5.97 -7.91 0.46
CA TRP A 27 7.28 -7.50 1.01
C TRP A 27 7.88 -8.48 1.98
N GLU A 28 7.08 -9.02 2.89
CA GLU A 28 7.53 -10.04 3.83
C GLU A 28 8.10 -11.25 3.06
N SER A 29 7.35 -11.76 2.08
CA SER A 29 7.82 -12.84 1.20
C SER A 29 9.06 -12.45 0.37
N ALA A 30 9.15 -11.21 -0.10
CA ALA A 30 10.32 -10.76 -0.86
C ALA A 30 11.57 -10.59 0.01
N SER A 31 11.40 -10.16 1.27
CA SER A 31 12.48 -10.04 2.25
C SER A 31 13.00 -11.42 2.69
N GLU A 32 12.09 -12.39 2.86
CA GLU A 32 12.44 -13.80 3.08
C GLU A 32 13.23 -14.35 1.90
N TRP A 33 12.77 -14.10 0.67
CA TRP A 33 13.45 -14.55 -0.55
C TRP A 33 14.85 -13.93 -0.70
N GLU A 34 15.02 -12.65 -0.41
CA GLU A 34 16.33 -11.98 -0.41
C GLU A 34 17.27 -12.60 0.63
N SER A 35 16.78 -12.86 1.85
CA SER A 35 17.55 -13.51 2.91
C SER A 35 18.00 -14.93 2.53
N GLU A 36 17.11 -15.71 1.91
CA GLU A 36 17.43 -17.05 1.39
C GLU A 36 18.48 -16.99 0.27
N ALA A 37 18.36 -16.03 -0.65
CA ALA A 37 19.31 -15.83 -1.74
C ALA A 37 20.72 -15.46 -1.21
N GLN A 38 20.80 -14.60 -0.19
CA GLN A 38 22.05 -14.26 0.48
C GLN A 38 22.67 -15.46 1.21
N GLN A 39 21.85 -16.26 1.90
CA GLN A 39 22.33 -17.47 2.58
C GLN A 39 22.82 -18.54 1.60
N ALA A 40 22.20 -18.66 0.43
CA ALA A 40 22.57 -19.63 -0.60
C ALA A 40 23.89 -19.28 -1.30
N ASN A 41 24.30 -18.01 -1.32
CA ASN A 41 25.56 -17.57 -1.93
C ASN A 41 26.25 -16.47 -1.09
N PRO A 42 26.79 -16.80 0.09
CA PRO A 42 27.41 -15.83 0.99
C PRO A 42 28.68 -15.17 0.39
N ASP A 43 29.31 -15.84 -0.58
CA ASP A 43 30.51 -15.35 -1.28
C ASP A 43 30.18 -14.57 -2.57
N GLY A 44 28.90 -14.45 -2.94
CA GLY A 44 28.42 -13.83 -4.18
C GLY A 44 28.65 -12.31 -4.29
N GLY A 45 29.13 -11.67 -3.23
CA GLY A 45 29.41 -10.24 -3.18
C GLY A 45 28.16 -9.37 -3.38
N ILE A 46 28.37 -8.11 -3.79
CA ILE A 46 27.33 -7.07 -3.97
C ILE A 46 26.22 -7.48 -4.98
N GLY A 47 26.43 -8.53 -5.78
CA GLY A 47 25.48 -8.99 -6.79
C GLY A 47 24.44 -10.01 -6.31
N ALA A 48 24.69 -10.74 -5.21
CA ALA A 48 23.75 -11.73 -4.70
C ALA A 48 22.63 -11.03 -3.92
N GLY A 49 21.39 -11.12 -4.41
CA GLY A 49 20.23 -10.49 -3.77
C GLY A 49 19.93 -9.06 -4.25
N PHE A 50 20.80 -8.42 -5.04
CA PHE A 50 20.58 -7.04 -5.50
C PHE A 50 19.40 -6.93 -6.47
N ILE A 51 19.27 -7.88 -7.41
CA ILE A 51 18.18 -7.87 -8.40
C ILE A 51 16.85 -8.20 -7.69
N GLU A 52 16.89 -9.15 -6.76
CA GLU A 52 15.78 -9.57 -5.92
C GLU A 52 15.29 -8.39 -5.05
N GLY A 53 16.20 -7.70 -4.36
CA GLY A 53 15.89 -6.51 -3.57
C GLY A 53 15.38 -5.33 -4.39
N ALA A 54 15.90 -5.13 -5.61
CA ALA A 54 15.41 -4.10 -6.54
C ALA A 54 13.99 -4.41 -7.04
N LEU A 55 13.70 -5.67 -7.38
CA LEU A 55 12.36 -6.12 -7.78
C LEU A 55 11.38 -6.04 -6.60
N ALA A 56 11.81 -6.42 -5.40
CA ALA A 56 11.03 -6.30 -4.17
C ALA A 56 10.66 -4.84 -3.89
N SER A 57 11.64 -3.94 -3.98
CA SER A 57 11.44 -2.50 -3.79
C SER A 57 10.50 -1.92 -4.85
N PHE A 58 10.66 -2.33 -6.11
CA PHE A 58 9.79 -1.87 -7.19
C PHE A 58 8.35 -2.38 -7.04
N ALA A 59 8.19 -3.66 -6.67
CA ALA A 59 6.89 -4.24 -6.38
C ALA A 59 6.22 -3.48 -5.22
N TRP A 60 6.95 -3.25 -4.12
CA TRP A 60 6.46 -2.49 -2.97
C TRP A 60 5.97 -1.09 -3.31
N LEU A 61 6.73 -0.35 -4.13
CA LEU A 61 6.41 1.01 -4.52
C LEU A 61 5.19 1.09 -5.44
N THR A 62 4.96 0.07 -6.26
CA THR A 62 3.93 0.09 -7.30
C THR A 62 2.64 -0.64 -6.90
N LEU A 63 2.69 -1.60 -5.96
CA LEU A 63 1.54 -2.43 -5.63
C LEU A 63 0.38 -1.62 -5.03
N VAL A 64 0.65 -0.76 -4.05
CA VAL A 64 -0.38 0.06 -3.41
C VAL A 64 -1.11 0.98 -4.39
N PRO A 65 -0.44 1.83 -5.20
CA PRO A 65 -1.15 2.67 -6.17
C PRO A 65 -2.03 1.86 -7.12
N VAL A 66 -1.52 0.71 -7.59
CA VAL A 66 -2.24 -0.19 -8.50
C VAL A 66 -3.45 -0.81 -7.81
N LEU A 67 -3.31 -1.31 -6.59
CA LEU A 67 -4.38 -1.94 -5.82
C LEU A 67 -5.46 -0.94 -5.38
N LEU A 68 -5.07 0.27 -4.96
CA LEU A 68 -6.01 1.34 -4.65
C LEU A 68 -6.83 1.74 -5.88
N TRP A 69 -6.15 1.92 -7.03
CA TRP A 69 -6.81 2.27 -8.27
C TRP A 69 -7.74 1.14 -8.76
N ALA A 70 -7.22 -0.08 -8.85
CA ALA A 70 -7.96 -1.25 -9.34
C ALA A 70 -9.13 -1.61 -8.42
N GLY A 71 -8.91 -1.60 -7.10
CA GLY A 71 -9.94 -1.91 -6.10
C GLY A 71 -11.13 -0.96 -6.19
N MET A 72 -10.86 0.35 -6.27
CA MET A 72 -11.95 1.32 -6.42
C MET A 72 -12.66 1.20 -7.78
N ARG A 73 -11.93 0.90 -8.86
CA ARG A 73 -12.53 0.65 -10.19
C ARG A 73 -13.43 -0.57 -10.19
N LEU A 74 -13.03 -1.65 -9.51
CA LEU A 74 -13.82 -2.87 -9.35
C LEU A 74 -15.13 -2.58 -8.59
N LEU A 75 -15.08 -1.69 -7.59
CA LEU A 75 -16.25 -1.23 -6.83
C LEU A 75 -17.07 -0.14 -7.54
N ARG A 76 -16.78 0.11 -8.83
CA ARG A 76 -17.40 1.09 -9.73
C ARG A 76 -17.30 2.55 -9.25
N GLU A 77 -16.34 2.85 -8.39
CA GLU A 77 -16.07 4.23 -7.96
C GLU A 77 -15.09 4.91 -8.92
N ARG A 78 -15.43 6.12 -9.36
CA ARG A 78 -14.58 6.97 -10.21
C ARG A 78 -14.10 8.21 -9.44
N ASP A 79 -13.08 8.88 -10.00
CA ASP A 79 -12.49 10.10 -9.46
C ASP A 79 -11.82 9.94 -8.10
N ASN A 80 -11.12 8.82 -7.92
CA ASN A 80 -10.35 8.51 -6.71
C ASN A 80 -8.87 8.92 -6.83
N TYR A 81 -8.57 9.93 -7.64
CA TYR A 81 -7.19 10.37 -7.87
C TYR A 81 -6.51 10.80 -6.57
N LEU A 82 -7.25 11.47 -5.67
CA LEU A 82 -6.75 11.93 -4.38
C LEU A 82 -6.39 10.75 -3.46
N LEU A 83 -7.23 9.71 -3.43
CA LEU A 83 -6.93 8.45 -2.73
C LEU A 83 -5.66 7.79 -3.30
N VAL A 84 -5.55 7.68 -4.62
CA VAL A 84 -4.39 7.03 -5.24
C VAL A 84 -3.12 7.83 -4.99
N THR A 85 -3.13 9.15 -5.18
CA THR A 85 -1.92 9.98 -5.02
C THR A 85 -1.50 10.11 -3.56
N MET A 86 -2.41 10.56 -2.67
CA MET A 86 -2.09 10.76 -1.26
C MET A 86 -1.92 9.43 -0.54
N GLY A 87 -2.71 8.41 -0.87
CA GLY A 87 -2.52 7.05 -0.35
C GLY A 87 -1.16 6.49 -0.72
N SER A 88 -0.70 6.67 -1.96
CA SER A 88 0.65 6.23 -2.36
C SER A 88 1.75 7.00 -1.63
N ALA A 89 1.61 8.32 -1.48
CA ALA A 89 2.58 9.13 -0.75
C ALA A 89 2.67 8.72 0.73
N THR A 90 1.54 8.52 1.39
CA THR A 90 1.49 8.02 2.76
C THR A 90 2.07 6.62 2.88
N TRP A 91 1.79 5.73 1.92
CA TRP A 91 2.36 4.39 1.90
C TRP A 91 3.89 4.39 1.84
N ILE A 92 4.47 5.21 0.96
CA ILE A 92 5.93 5.34 0.86
C ILE A 92 6.49 5.85 2.19
N PHE A 93 5.87 6.89 2.76
CA PHE A 93 6.30 7.43 4.05
C PHE A 93 6.25 6.39 5.17
N LEU A 94 5.10 5.72 5.37
CA LEU A 94 4.96 4.68 6.39
C LEU A 94 5.88 3.48 6.14
N GLY A 95 6.02 3.08 4.88
CA GLY A 95 6.86 1.96 4.48
C GLY A 95 8.33 2.16 4.80
N THR A 96 8.85 3.39 4.63
CA THR A 96 10.23 3.70 5.04
C THR A 96 10.44 3.55 6.55
N GLN A 97 9.46 3.96 7.36
CA GLN A 97 9.53 3.82 8.82
C GLN A 97 9.49 2.36 9.28
N VAL A 98 8.71 1.51 8.60
CA VAL A 98 8.65 0.07 8.89
C VAL A 98 9.93 -0.64 8.45
N ALA A 99 10.48 -0.27 7.28
CA ALA A 99 11.68 -0.89 6.72
C ALA A 99 12.97 -0.57 7.51
N GLU A 100 13.04 0.56 8.22
CA GLU A 100 14.19 0.93 9.07
C GLU A 100 14.31 0.08 10.36
N GLY A 101 13.46 -0.93 10.54
CA GLY A 101 13.62 -1.95 11.59
C GLY A 101 13.16 -1.51 12.99
N GLY A 102 12.52 -0.34 13.10
CA GLY A 102 12.06 0.21 14.38
C GLY A 102 10.64 -0.20 14.79
N ALA A 103 9.81 -0.69 13.86
CA ALA A 103 8.39 -0.93 14.11
C ALA A 103 8.13 -2.35 14.64
N SER A 104 7.55 -2.44 15.84
CA SER A 104 6.98 -3.66 16.39
C SER A 104 5.76 -4.12 15.57
N ARG A 105 5.40 -5.40 15.69
CA ARG A 105 4.20 -5.95 15.03
C ARG A 105 2.93 -5.15 15.33
N VAL A 106 2.80 -4.65 16.56
CA VAL A 106 1.65 -3.84 16.99
C VAL A 106 1.66 -2.48 16.28
N GLU A 107 2.83 -1.85 16.13
CA GLU A 107 2.96 -0.58 15.40
C GLU A 107 2.66 -0.74 13.92
N THR A 108 3.13 -1.82 13.29
CA THR A 108 2.79 -2.15 11.89
C THR A 108 1.27 -2.29 11.71
N GLU A 109 0.59 -3.05 12.57
CA GLU A 109 -0.88 -3.18 12.52
C GLU A 109 -1.57 -1.83 12.73
N LEU A 110 -1.10 -1.00 13.67
CA LEU A 110 -1.62 0.35 13.87
C LEU A 110 -1.43 1.23 12.64
N PHE A 111 -0.30 1.14 11.94
CA PHE A 111 -0.06 1.83 10.69
C PHE A 111 -1.01 1.36 9.58
N LEU A 112 -1.25 0.05 9.46
CA LEU A 112 -2.19 -0.50 8.49
C LEU A 112 -3.63 -0.03 8.77
N VAL A 113 -4.04 0.00 10.04
CA VAL A 113 -5.35 0.53 10.45
C VAL A 113 -5.45 2.03 10.15
N ALA A 114 -4.44 2.81 10.51
CA ALA A 114 -4.41 4.24 10.23
C ALA A 114 -4.47 4.51 8.71
N PHE A 115 -3.74 3.73 7.92
CA PHE A 115 -3.77 3.79 6.46
C PHE A 115 -5.15 3.45 5.90
N ALA A 116 -5.82 2.42 6.42
CA ALA A 116 -7.16 2.04 5.99
C ALA A 116 -8.18 3.15 6.29
N LEU A 117 -8.11 3.74 7.48
CA LEU A 117 -8.96 4.86 7.89
C LEU A 117 -8.71 6.10 7.03
N LEU A 118 -7.44 6.42 6.75
CA LEU A 118 -7.06 7.51 5.87
C LEU A 118 -7.59 7.26 4.45
N GLY A 119 -7.45 6.06 3.90
CA GLY A 119 -7.95 5.74 2.57
C GLY A 119 -9.49 5.81 2.48
N GLY A 120 -10.19 5.40 3.54
CA GLY A 120 -11.61 5.69 3.72
C GLY A 120 -11.91 7.17 3.63
N PHE A 121 -11.20 7.99 4.41
CA PHE A 121 -11.36 9.45 4.43
C PHE A 121 -11.05 10.10 3.07
N LEU A 122 -9.94 9.73 2.42
CA LEU A 122 -9.55 10.24 1.11
C LEU A 122 -10.56 9.87 0.01
N SER A 123 -11.21 8.71 0.13
CA SER A 123 -12.25 8.30 -0.81
C SER A 123 -13.49 9.21 -0.78
N LEU A 124 -13.70 9.99 0.29
CA LEU A 124 -14.83 10.92 0.40
C LEU A 124 -14.64 12.17 -0.47
N PHE A 125 -13.41 12.50 -0.87
CA PHE A 125 -13.13 13.68 -1.67
C PHE A 125 -13.46 13.42 -3.13
N HIS A 126 -14.46 14.14 -3.63
CA HIS A 126 -14.75 14.26 -5.03
C HIS A 126 -14.49 15.71 -5.42
N PRO A 127 -13.71 15.99 -6.49
CA PRO A 127 -13.69 17.34 -7.05
C PRO A 127 -15.11 17.67 -7.51
N SER A 128 -15.77 18.60 -6.82
CA SER A 128 -17.02 19.18 -7.32
C SER A 128 -16.69 19.86 -8.64
N SER A 129 -17.30 19.41 -9.74
CA SER A 129 -17.23 20.14 -11.01
C SER A 129 -17.54 21.61 -10.73
N PRO A 130 -16.71 22.57 -11.20
CA PRO A 130 -17.16 23.95 -11.27
C PRO A 130 -18.40 23.93 -12.16
N GLU A 131 -19.54 24.32 -11.59
CA GLU A 131 -20.78 24.51 -12.33
C GLU A 131 -20.47 25.49 -13.48
N GLY A 132 -20.62 25.00 -14.71
CA GLY A 132 -20.52 25.78 -15.95
C GLY A 132 -21.84 25.73 -16.69
#